data_AF-A0A2V7EZ46-F1
#
_entry.id   AF-A0A2V7EZ46-F1
#
_cell.length_a   1.000
_cell.length_b   1.000
_cell.length_c   1.000
_cell.angle_alpha   90.00
_cell.angle_beta   90.00
_cell.angle_gamma   90.00
#
_symmetry.space_group_name_H-M   'P 1'
#
loop_
_entity.id
_entity.type
_entity.pdbx_description
1 polymer ?
#
loop_
_entity_poly.entity_id
_entity_poly.type
_entity_poly.pdbx_seq_one_letter_code
_entity_poly.pdbx_strand_id
1 'polypeptide(L)'
;RDSFLSPPHVLMYTGVAANGLVSAWALAWGRRRYGAPAGLWLSGAGFLLAVAGAALDEWWHVNVGKDVNLWSPPHLVGLAGTVLIALGLVFAVAAHTRFARTHRWWAPRVILLFCLADLIHKSMVALDHYTLDAWGRTPDFYPFLLALFLPAILVTATRALGPGAATATAVIFTVQHVVILLVLRAFDMRIPTFTPIPILPALAIDLVVAAFPVPRYSALAPVLAGVALSLVLYTQEAAWMVWAVGRPWDLGRVAAAFPGVTLTAIGSAWVGWVLGALVASVAAGRPAGKTFGSRQSARATVAAALALVALGLAAAYRPSGAEPPASVAALGLAPDIGFDYRDAVFWEALLPDGWREPGAHHAYQEAIIDGHGIPLGPAWCARDEPGLARELATTRFALSINGEPVALAGYPRTRRRMRDGSRCEWVGVVATTPLPGFQELRYTAERDSLPPSSITVQLRVKEP
;
A
#
# COMPACT_ATOMS: atom_id res chain seq x y z
N ARG A 1 10.65 -12.76 6.89
CA ARG A 1 9.61 -13.61 6.24
C ARG A 1 9.99 -15.04 6.56
N ASP A 2 9.04 -15.93 6.83
CA ASP A 2 9.38 -17.34 7.12
C ASP A 2 9.62 -18.16 5.83
N SER A 3 9.05 -17.75 4.67
CA SER A 3 9.37 -18.31 3.33
C SER A 3 8.73 -17.51 2.18
N PHE A 4 9.20 -17.72 0.94
CA PHE A 4 8.57 -17.23 -0.30
C PHE A 4 7.10 -17.68 -0.42
N LEU A 5 6.81 -18.93 -0.04
CA LEU A 5 5.47 -19.54 -0.08
C LEU A 5 4.71 -19.40 1.24
N SER A 6 4.83 -18.24 1.90
CA SER A 6 4.00 -17.94 3.08
C SER A 6 2.51 -18.06 2.72
N PRO A 7 1.62 -18.45 3.67
CA PRO A 7 0.20 -18.64 3.36
C PRO A 7 -0.46 -17.43 2.65
N PRO A 8 -0.20 -16.17 3.04
CA PRO A 8 -0.68 -15.01 2.30
C PRO A 8 -0.16 -14.91 0.86
N HIS A 9 1.11 -15.25 0.60
CA HIS A 9 1.66 -15.25 -0.75
C HIS A 9 1.06 -16.35 -1.61
N VAL A 10 0.87 -17.55 -1.06
CA VAL A 10 0.22 -18.64 -1.82
C VAL A 10 -1.17 -18.23 -2.26
N LEU A 11 -1.95 -17.60 -1.38
CA LEU A 11 -3.27 -17.07 -1.73
C LEU A 11 -3.19 -16.01 -2.84
N MET A 12 -2.27 -15.04 -2.71
CA MET A 12 -2.06 -13.98 -3.70
C MET A 12 -1.60 -14.53 -5.07
N TYR A 13 -0.58 -15.38 -5.08
CA TYR A 13 -0.01 -15.99 -6.28
C TYR A 13 -1.03 -16.90 -6.99
N THR A 14 -1.86 -17.63 -6.22
CA THR A 14 -2.94 -18.44 -6.80
C THR A 14 -3.94 -17.56 -7.54
N GLY A 15 -4.32 -16.41 -6.98
CA GLY A 15 -5.20 -15.44 -7.64
C GLY A 15 -4.58 -14.87 -8.94
N VAL A 16 -3.30 -14.47 -8.88
CA VAL A 16 -2.57 -13.96 -10.05
C VAL A 16 -2.46 -15.04 -11.13
N ALA A 17 -2.10 -16.28 -10.77
CA ALA A 17 -1.99 -17.41 -11.69
C ALA A 17 -3.33 -17.74 -12.34
N ALA A 18 -4.43 -17.77 -11.57
CA ALA A 18 -5.77 -17.99 -12.10
C ALA A 18 -6.16 -16.93 -13.15
N ASN A 19 -5.87 -15.65 -12.89
CA ASN A 19 -6.10 -14.59 -13.86
C ASN A 19 -5.24 -14.75 -15.14
N GLY A 20 -3.98 -15.16 -14.99
CA GLY A 20 -3.09 -15.48 -16.11
C GLY A 20 -3.65 -16.59 -16.99
N LEU A 21 -4.12 -17.69 -16.39
CA LEU A 21 -4.74 -18.82 -17.08
C LEU A 21 -6.01 -18.43 -17.83
N VAL A 22 -6.91 -17.68 -17.18
CA VAL A 22 -8.13 -17.16 -17.81
C VAL A 22 -7.80 -16.24 -18.99
N SER A 23 -6.84 -15.33 -18.81
CA SER A 23 -6.40 -14.42 -19.87
C SER A 23 -5.80 -15.20 -21.05
N ALA A 24 -4.91 -16.15 -20.78
CA ALA A 24 -4.29 -16.98 -21.81
C ALA A 24 -5.32 -17.81 -22.57
N TRP A 25 -6.24 -18.48 -21.87
CA TRP A 25 -7.34 -19.25 -22.49
C TRP A 25 -8.20 -18.35 -23.37
N ALA A 26 -8.59 -17.18 -22.88
CA ALA A 26 -9.43 -16.25 -23.63
C ALA A 26 -8.71 -15.65 -24.85
N LEU A 27 -7.39 -15.45 -24.79
CA LEU A 27 -6.59 -15.00 -25.93
C LEU A 27 -6.35 -16.11 -26.96
N ALA A 28 -6.15 -17.35 -26.53
CA ALA A 28 -5.92 -18.49 -27.44
C ALA A 28 -7.21 -18.98 -28.11
N TRP A 29 -8.26 -19.18 -27.32
CA TRP A 29 -9.55 -19.73 -27.77
C TRP A 29 -10.56 -18.62 -28.10
N GLY A 30 -10.71 -17.63 -27.23
CA GLY A 30 -11.67 -16.54 -27.38
C GLY A 30 -11.38 -15.62 -28.57
N ARG A 31 -10.11 -15.39 -28.94
CA ARG A 31 -9.76 -14.65 -30.19
C ARG A 31 -10.36 -15.31 -31.43
N ARG A 32 -10.26 -16.64 -31.52
CA ARG A 32 -10.69 -17.39 -32.71
C ARG A 32 -12.21 -17.42 -32.86
N ARG A 33 -12.96 -17.33 -31.75
CA ARG A 33 -14.42 -17.51 -31.76
C ARG A 33 -15.25 -16.25 -31.51
N TYR A 34 -14.71 -15.24 -30.81
CA TYR A 34 -15.47 -14.06 -30.36
C TYR A 34 -14.74 -12.72 -30.58
N GLY A 35 -13.48 -12.74 -31.02
CA GLY A 35 -12.59 -11.57 -31.08
C GLY A 35 -12.20 -11.12 -29.68
N ALA A 36 -10.92 -11.19 -29.29
CA ALA A 36 -10.55 -10.86 -27.92
C ALA A 36 -10.68 -9.34 -27.68
N PRO A 37 -11.58 -8.89 -26.78
CA PRO A 37 -11.67 -7.48 -26.43
C PRO A 37 -10.33 -6.98 -25.89
N ALA A 38 -9.96 -5.74 -26.24
CA ALA A 38 -8.72 -5.10 -25.79
C ALA A 38 -8.54 -5.15 -24.25
N GLY A 39 -9.63 -5.24 -23.48
CA GLY A 39 -9.58 -5.44 -22.03
C GLY A 39 -8.86 -6.74 -21.59
N LEU A 40 -8.94 -7.82 -22.37
CA LEU A 40 -8.22 -9.06 -22.06
C LEU A 40 -6.72 -8.96 -22.35
N TRP A 41 -6.33 -8.18 -23.37
CA TRP A 41 -4.92 -7.85 -23.60
C TRP A 41 -4.34 -7.04 -22.44
N LEU A 42 -5.12 -6.06 -21.96
CA LEU A 42 -4.74 -5.26 -20.79
C LEU A 42 -4.58 -6.12 -19.54
N SER A 43 -5.49 -7.07 -19.31
CA SER A 43 -5.39 -8.00 -18.17
C SER A 43 -4.19 -8.95 -18.29
N GLY A 44 -3.91 -9.46 -19.49
CA GLY A 44 -2.70 -10.27 -19.74
C GLY A 44 -1.40 -9.50 -19.49
N ALA A 45 -1.32 -8.24 -19.94
CA ALA A 45 -0.18 -7.37 -19.64
C ALA A 45 -0.03 -7.09 -18.14
N GLY A 46 -1.16 -6.84 -17.45
CA GLY A 46 -1.18 -6.67 -16.00
C GLY A 46 -0.71 -7.90 -15.24
N PHE A 47 -1.08 -9.10 -15.68
CA PHE A 47 -0.58 -10.37 -15.15
C PHE A 47 0.94 -10.50 -15.27
N LEU A 48 1.50 -10.24 -16.46
CA LEU A 48 2.95 -10.30 -16.66
C LEU A 48 3.69 -9.31 -15.75
N LEU A 49 3.13 -8.11 -15.57
CA LEU A 49 3.70 -7.10 -14.69
C LEU A 49 3.60 -7.50 -13.22
N ALA A 50 2.49 -8.13 -12.78
CA ALA A 50 2.33 -8.64 -11.43
C ALA A 50 3.32 -9.77 -11.11
N VAL A 51 3.57 -10.68 -12.07
CA VAL A 51 4.58 -11.74 -11.95
C VAL A 51 5.99 -11.15 -11.89
N ALA A 52 6.29 -10.16 -12.73
CA ALA A 52 7.57 -9.45 -12.68
C ALA A 52 7.78 -8.75 -11.32
N GLY A 53 6.73 -8.13 -10.77
CA GLY A 53 6.74 -7.55 -9.43
C GLY A 53 7.06 -8.57 -8.35
N ALA A 54 6.43 -9.75 -8.39
CA ALA A 54 6.71 -10.84 -7.43
C ALA A 54 8.14 -11.40 -7.53
N ALA A 55 8.68 -11.53 -8.75
CA ALA A 55 10.07 -11.95 -8.93
C ALA A 55 11.05 -10.88 -8.45
N LEU A 56 10.75 -9.60 -8.72
CA LEU A 56 11.54 -8.47 -8.22
C LEU A 56 11.48 -8.36 -6.70
N ASP A 57 10.33 -8.67 -6.08
CA ASP A 57 10.13 -8.68 -4.62
C ASP A 57 11.04 -9.69 -3.92
N GLU A 58 11.12 -10.92 -4.45
CA GLU A 58 12.01 -11.94 -3.90
C GLU A 58 13.49 -11.53 -4.06
N TRP A 59 13.87 -11.05 -5.25
CA TRP A 59 15.22 -10.55 -5.47
C TRP A 59 15.54 -9.39 -4.52
N TRP A 60 14.60 -8.47 -4.32
CA TRP A 60 14.76 -7.32 -3.45
C TRP A 60 14.96 -7.74 -2.00
N HIS A 61 14.16 -8.68 -1.49
CA HIS A 61 14.32 -9.17 -0.12
C HIS A 61 15.63 -9.91 0.12
N VAL A 62 16.15 -10.63 -0.88
CA VAL A 62 17.45 -11.32 -0.79
C VAL A 62 18.63 -10.34 -0.82
N ASN A 63 18.56 -9.28 -1.63
CA ASN A 63 19.71 -8.41 -1.92
C ASN A 63 19.68 -7.06 -1.18
N VAL A 64 18.49 -6.57 -0.84
CA VAL A 64 18.27 -5.26 -0.23
C VAL A 64 17.69 -5.43 1.18
N GLY A 65 16.78 -6.37 1.40
CA GLY A 65 16.20 -6.64 2.72
C GLY A 65 14.69 -6.38 2.76
N LYS A 66 14.11 -6.35 3.96
CA LYS A 66 12.66 -6.22 4.13
C LYS A 66 12.22 -4.76 3.99
N ASP A 67 11.15 -4.56 3.23
CA ASP A 67 10.51 -3.25 3.09
C ASP A 67 9.77 -2.84 4.36
N VAL A 68 9.82 -1.54 4.65
CA VAL A 68 9.08 -0.90 5.74
C VAL A 68 7.64 -0.56 5.39
N ASN A 69 7.36 -0.34 4.11
CA ASN A 69 6.05 -0.02 3.58
C ASN A 69 5.88 -0.61 2.18
N LEU A 70 4.67 -0.53 1.64
CA LEU A 70 4.34 -1.06 0.32
C LEU A 70 4.81 -0.18 -0.86
N TRP A 71 5.67 0.80 -0.61
CA TRP A 71 6.14 1.76 -1.63
C TRP A 71 7.51 1.40 -2.21
N SER A 72 8.05 0.24 -1.88
CA SER A 72 9.25 -0.26 -2.53
C SER A 72 8.99 -0.54 -4.02
N PRO A 73 10.02 -0.42 -4.89
CA PRO A 73 9.88 -0.71 -6.32
C PRO A 73 9.15 -2.02 -6.67
N PRO A 74 9.42 -3.19 -6.05
CA PRO A 74 8.71 -4.42 -6.38
C PRO A 74 7.21 -4.34 -6.13
N HIS A 75 6.79 -3.78 -4.99
CA HIS A 75 5.38 -3.65 -4.63
C HIS A 75 4.64 -2.72 -5.59
N LEU A 76 5.25 -1.60 -6.00
CA LEU A 76 4.65 -0.67 -6.95
C LEU A 76 4.46 -1.28 -8.34
N VAL A 77 5.44 -2.07 -8.80
CA VAL A 77 5.34 -2.83 -10.07
C VAL A 77 4.22 -3.87 -9.97
N GLY A 78 4.19 -4.65 -8.90
CA GLY A 78 3.16 -5.67 -8.66
C GLY A 78 1.77 -5.06 -8.63
N LEU A 79 1.59 -3.99 -7.85
CA LEU A 79 0.34 -3.27 -7.71
C LEU A 79 -0.14 -2.70 -9.05
N ALA A 80 0.74 -2.04 -9.81
CA ALA A 80 0.41 -1.54 -11.15
C ALA A 80 -0.11 -2.67 -12.05
N GLY A 81 0.52 -3.84 -12.01
CA GLY A 81 0.06 -5.03 -12.72
C GLY A 81 -1.35 -5.44 -12.31
N THR A 82 -1.63 -5.50 -11.01
CA THR A 82 -2.97 -5.86 -10.53
C THR A 82 -4.05 -4.82 -10.85
N VAL A 83 -3.71 -3.53 -10.92
CA VAL A 83 -4.64 -2.47 -11.38
C VAL A 83 -4.97 -2.66 -12.86
N LEU A 84 -3.99 -2.98 -13.71
CA LEU A 84 -4.23 -3.28 -15.13
C LEU A 84 -5.13 -4.51 -15.32
N ILE A 85 -4.97 -5.54 -14.48
CA ILE A 85 -5.86 -6.70 -14.45
C ILE A 85 -7.31 -6.27 -14.20
N ALA A 86 -7.55 -5.50 -13.14
CA ALA A 86 -8.89 -5.07 -12.77
C ALA A 86 -9.54 -4.17 -13.83
N LEU A 87 -8.79 -3.21 -14.39
CA LEU A 87 -9.26 -2.39 -15.51
C LEU A 87 -9.57 -3.23 -16.75
N GLY A 88 -8.70 -4.19 -17.07
CA GLY A 88 -8.91 -5.13 -18.16
C GLY A 88 -10.21 -5.92 -18.02
N LEU A 89 -10.48 -6.41 -16.81
CA LEU A 89 -11.72 -7.13 -16.47
C LEU A 89 -12.96 -6.23 -16.59
N VAL A 90 -12.90 -4.99 -16.10
CA VAL A 90 -13.98 -4.00 -16.24
C VAL A 90 -14.36 -3.81 -17.72
N PHE A 91 -13.37 -3.58 -18.58
CA PHE A 91 -13.62 -3.40 -20.01
C PHE A 91 -14.07 -4.69 -20.71
N ALA A 92 -13.53 -5.85 -20.32
CA ALA A 92 -13.92 -7.13 -20.88
C ALA A 92 -15.38 -7.48 -20.55
N VAL A 93 -15.80 -7.31 -19.29
CA VAL A 93 -17.19 -7.51 -18.85
C VAL A 93 -18.12 -6.55 -19.58
N ALA A 94 -17.77 -5.27 -19.67
CA ALA A 94 -18.57 -4.28 -20.41
C ALA A 94 -18.74 -4.69 -21.89
N ALA A 95 -17.65 -5.08 -22.56
CA ALA A 95 -17.66 -5.41 -23.98
C ALA A 95 -18.46 -6.69 -24.30
N HIS A 96 -18.30 -7.72 -23.46
CA HIS A 96 -18.87 -9.04 -23.70
C HIS A 96 -20.35 -9.11 -23.33
N THR A 97 -20.72 -8.51 -22.20
CA THR A 97 -22.11 -8.59 -21.71
C THR A 97 -23.03 -7.57 -22.36
N ARG A 98 -22.47 -6.45 -22.86
CA ARG A 98 -23.22 -5.31 -23.39
C ARG A 98 -24.42 -4.92 -22.50
N PHE A 99 -24.22 -4.93 -21.18
CA PHE A 99 -25.28 -4.77 -20.17
C PHE A 99 -26.11 -3.48 -20.31
N ALA A 100 -25.59 -2.48 -21.02
CA ALA A 100 -26.32 -1.26 -21.34
C ALA A 100 -27.43 -1.46 -22.40
N ARG A 101 -27.40 -2.56 -23.17
CA ARG A 101 -28.41 -2.89 -24.20
C ARG A 101 -29.56 -3.75 -23.65
N THR A 102 -29.33 -4.47 -22.55
CA THR A 102 -30.28 -5.42 -21.97
C THR A 102 -30.53 -5.08 -20.50
N HIS A 103 -31.55 -4.24 -20.25
CA HIS A 103 -31.83 -3.71 -18.91
C HIS A 103 -32.17 -4.79 -17.86
N ARG A 104 -32.70 -5.95 -18.28
CA ARG A 104 -33.10 -7.06 -17.38
C ARG A 104 -31.93 -7.89 -16.85
N TRP A 105 -30.73 -7.80 -17.43
CA TRP A 105 -29.58 -8.58 -16.99
C TRP A 105 -28.74 -7.78 -16.00
N TRP A 106 -28.90 -8.08 -14.71
CA TRP A 106 -28.25 -7.35 -13.61
C TRP A 106 -26.88 -7.92 -13.23
N ALA A 107 -26.60 -9.20 -13.48
CA ALA A 107 -25.36 -9.86 -13.07
C ALA A 107 -24.07 -9.13 -13.52
N PRO A 108 -23.95 -8.62 -14.77
CA PRO A 108 -22.76 -7.86 -15.18
C PRO A 108 -22.54 -6.58 -14.38
N ARG A 109 -23.62 -5.90 -13.96
CA ARG A 109 -23.53 -4.70 -13.13
C ARG A 109 -22.96 -5.04 -11.75
N VAL A 110 -23.43 -6.13 -11.16
CA VAL A 110 -22.90 -6.62 -9.87
C VAL A 110 -21.43 -6.99 -9.99
N ILE A 111 -21.03 -7.75 -11.02
CA ILE A 111 -19.62 -8.09 -11.27
C ILE A 111 -18.76 -6.81 -11.40
N LEU A 112 -19.24 -5.80 -12.10
CA LEU A 112 -18.54 -4.53 -12.24
C LEU A 112 -18.39 -3.78 -10.92
N LEU A 113 -19.41 -3.79 -10.05
CA LEU A 113 -19.30 -3.22 -8.71
C LEU A 113 -18.22 -3.93 -7.88
N PHE A 114 -18.12 -5.27 -7.96
CA PHE A 114 -17.04 -6.02 -7.33
C PHE A 114 -15.66 -5.67 -7.91
N CYS A 115 -15.55 -5.48 -9.22
CA CYS A 115 -14.27 -5.07 -9.85
C CYS A 115 -13.86 -3.66 -9.42
N LEU A 116 -14.81 -2.74 -9.29
CA LEU A 116 -14.55 -1.37 -8.84
C LEU A 116 -14.23 -1.33 -7.33
N ALA A 117 -14.87 -2.18 -6.52
CA ALA A 117 -14.56 -2.32 -5.10
C ALA A 117 -13.15 -2.90 -4.90
N ASP A 118 -12.76 -3.86 -5.75
CA ASP A 118 -11.40 -4.39 -5.80
C ASP A 118 -10.36 -3.34 -6.21
N LEU A 119 -10.70 -2.39 -7.09
CA LEU A 119 -9.85 -1.22 -7.36
C LEU A 119 -9.71 -0.30 -6.14
N ILE A 120 -10.78 -0.07 -5.36
CA ILE A 120 -10.67 0.66 -4.09
C ILE A 120 -9.72 -0.09 -3.16
N HIS A 121 -9.85 -1.42 -3.07
CA HIS A 121 -8.98 -2.23 -2.22
C HIS A 121 -7.50 -2.08 -2.61
N LYS A 122 -7.19 -2.18 -3.91
CA LYS A 122 -5.83 -1.96 -4.44
C LYS A 122 -5.33 -0.56 -4.15
N SER A 123 -6.17 0.47 -4.29
CA SER A 123 -5.80 1.82 -3.89
C SER A 123 -5.49 1.88 -2.39
N MET A 124 -6.30 1.30 -1.51
CA MET A 124 -6.00 1.29 -0.07
C MET A 124 -4.67 0.59 0.24
N VAL A 125 -4.36 -0.53 -0.43
CA VAL A 125 -3.04 -1.17 -0.33
C VAL A 125 -1.93 -0.23 -0.81
N ALA A 126 -2.13 0.44 -1.96
CA ALA A 126 -1.19 1.42 -2.49
C ALA A 126 -0.93 2.58 -1.54
N LEU A 127 -1.97 3.01 -0.83
CA LEU A 127 -1.87 4.08 0.15
C LEU A 127 -1.19 3.62 1.43
N ASP A 128 -0.76 2.37 1.51
CA ASP A 128 -0.25 1.79 2.75
C ASP A 128 -1.31 1.95 3.86
N HIS A 129 -2.61 1.99 3.52
CA HIS A 129 -3.70 2.34 4.42
C HIS A 129 -3.78 1.43 5.66
N TYR A 130 -3.31 0.19 5.50
CA TYR A 130 -3.31 -0.87 6.50
C TYR A 130 -2.02 -0.93 7.32
N THR A 131 -1.02 -0.11 7.00
CA THR A 131 0.32 -0.16 7.59
C THR A 131 0.83 1.22 8.01
N LEU A 132 0.32 2.30 7.40
CA LEU A 132 0.41 3.67 7.90
C LEU A 132 -0.26 3.74 9.26
N ASP A 133 0.59 3.98 10.24
CA ASP A 133 0.17 4.33 11.57
C ASP A 133 -0.51 5.71 11.60
N ALA A 134 -0.98 6.10 12.78
CA ALA A 134 -1.66 7.38 12.91
C ALA A 134 -0.70 8.59 12.78
N TRP A 135 0.61 8.39 12.87
CA TRP A 135 1.60 9.46 12.78
C TRP A 135 1.95 9.80 11.34
N GLY A 136 1.99 8.82 10.43
CA GLY A 136 2.18 9.05 9.00
C GLY A 136 0.96 9.67 8.30
N ARG A 137 -0.20 9.73 8.97
CA ARG A 137 -1.43 10.34 8.46
C ARG A 137 -1.43 11.85 8.62
N THR A 138 -0.57 12.52 7.87
CA THR A 138 -0.49 13.99 7.84
C THR A 138 -1.71 14.62 7.14
N PRO A 139 -2.11 15.85 7.50
CA PRO A 139 -3.28 16.52 6.92
C PRO A 139 -3.09 16.90 5.45
N ASP A 140 -1.88 16.81 4.90
CA ASP A 140 -1.58 17.14 3.52
C ASP A 140 -1.41 15.90 2.62
N PHE A 141 -0.57 14.94 3.00
CA PHE A 141 -0.19 13.86 2.10
C PHE A 141 -1.26 12.76 2.01
N TYR A 142 -1.78 12.31 3.15
CA TYR A 142 -2.73 11.20 3.17
C TYR A 142 -4.10 11.55 2.53
N PRO A 143 -4.71 12.72 2.80
CA PRO A 143 -5.88 13.18 2.06
C PRO A 143 -5.62 13.41 0.57
N PHE A 144 -4.44 13.91 0.19
CA PHE A 144 -4.04 14.05 -1.22
C PHE A 144 -4.07 12.69 -1.93
N LEU A 145 -3.49 11.67 -1.29
CA LEU A 145 -3.47 10.31 -1.80
C LEU A 145 -4.87 9.71 -1.95
N LEU A 146 -5.74 9.87 -0.96
CA LEU A 146 -7.15 9.46 -1.07
C LEU A 146 -7.88 10.20 -2.20
N ALA A 147 -7.66 11.51 -2.34
CA ALA A 147 -8.20 12.33 -3.41
C ALA A 147 -7.65 11.97 -4.80
N LEU A 148 -6.44 11.41 -4.87
CA LEU A 148 -5.84 10.97 -6.13
C LEU A 148 -6.55 9.71 -6.67
N PHE A 149 -6.91 8.76 -5.81
CA PHE A 149 -7.44 7.45 -6.26
C PHE A 149 -8.97 7.33 -6.19
N LEU A 150 -9.59 7.72 -5.07
CA LEU A 150 -11.00 7.41 -4.81
C LEU A 150 -11.98 8.06 -5.80
N PRO A 151 -11.85 9.36 -6.12
CA PRO A 151 -12.81 10.00 -7.02
C PRO A 151 -12.82 9.37 -8.41
N ALA A 152 -11.67 8.98 -8.97
CA ALA A 152 -11.59 8.30 -10.25
C ALA A 152 -12.41 7.01 -10.27
N ILE A 153 -12.32 6.18 -9.23
CA ILE A 153 -13.02 4.90 -9.15
C ILE A 153 -14.53 5.12 -8.91
N LEU A 154 -14.88 5.96 -7.95
CA LEU A 154 -16.28 6.19 -7.54
C LEU A 154 -17.07 6.91 -8.65
N VAL A 155 -16.48 7.91 -9.31
CA VAL A 155 -17.13 8.58 -10.44
C VAL A 155 -17.22 7.64 -11.65
N THR A 156 -16.22 6.76 -11.88
CA THR A 156 -16.34 5.70 -12.89
C THR A 156 -17.56 4.82 -12.62
N ALA A 157 -17.75 4.39 -11.37
CA ALA A 157 -18.89 3.57 -10.95
C ALA A 157 -20.22 4.25 -11.25
N THR A 158 -20.42 5.47 -10.74
CA THR A 158 -21.68 6.21 -10.92
C THR A 158 -21.93 6.52 -12.40
N ARG A 159 -20.88 6.84 -13.17
CA ARG A 159 -21.02 7.18 -14.59
C ARG A 159 -21.33 5.97 -15.47
N ALA A 160 -20.77 4.80 -15.15
CA ALA A 160 -20.96 3.57 -15.91
C ALA A 160 -22.24 2.81 -15.54
N LEU A 161 -22.60 2.80 -14.25
CA LEU A 161 -23.65 1.93 -13.71
C LEU A 161 -24.91 2.70 -13.28
N GLY A 162 -24.78 3.99 -12.97
CA GLY A 162 -25.89 4.87 -12.57
C GLY A 162 -25.82 5.32 -11.10
N PRO A 163 -26.84 6.07 -10.64
CA PRO A 163 -26.91 6.59 -9.28
C PRO A 163 -26.84 5.48 -8.22
N GLY A 164 -26.15 5.74 -7.11
CA GLY A 164 -25.97 4.79 -6.00
C GLY A 164 -24.81 3.81 -6.19
N ALA A 165 -24.19 3.79 -7.38
CA ALA A 165 -23.11 2.86 -7.67
C ALA A 165 -21.81 3.19 -6.92
N ALA A 166 -21.51 4.46 -6.65
CA ALA A 166 -20.35 4.82 -5.83
C ALA A 166 -20.52 4.25 -4.42
N THR A 167 -21.67 4.51 -3.79
CA THR A 167 -21.99 4.02 -2.44
C THR A 167 -22.00 2.50 -2.39
N ALA A 168 -22.63 1.82 -3.37
CA ALA A 168 -22.63 0.37 -3.45
C ALA A 168 -21.22 -0.21 -3.58
N THR A 169 -20.35 0.44 -4.38
CA THR A 169 -18.94 0.04 -4.53
C THR A 169 -18.20 0.15 -3.20
N ALA A 170 -18.37 1.26 -2.47
CA ALA A 170 -17.75 1.47 -1.16
C ALA A 170 -18.26 0.48 -0.10
N VAL A 171 -19.55 0.13 -0.12
CA VAL A 171 -20.13 -0.88 0.77
C VAL A 171 -19.56 -2.27 0.48
N ILE A 172 -19.46 -2.67 -0.80
CA ILE A 172 -18.85 -3.97 -1.18
C ILE A 172 -17.39 -4.02 -0.72
N PHE A 173 -16.62 -2.95 -0.97
CA PHE A 173 -15.25 -2.83 -0.47
C PHE A 173 -15.20 -3.01 1.06
N THR A 174 -16.11 -2.36 1.78
CA THR A 174 -16.18 -2.45 3.25
C THR A 174 -16.42 -3.89 3.71
N VAL A 175 -17.37 -4.59 3.09
CA VAL A 175 -17.63 -6.01 3.40
C VAL A 175 -16.40 -6.86 3.11
N GLN A 176 -15.77 -6.68 1.94
CA GLN A 176 -14.53 -7.40 1.59
C GLN A 176 -13.41 -7.13 2.61
N HIS A 177 -13.25 -5.87 3.02
CA HIS A 177 -12.24 -5.47 3.98
C HIS A 177 -12.49 -6.11 5.36
N VAL A 178 -13.73 -6.08 5.86
CA VAL A 178 -14.09 -6.76 7.12
C VAL A 178 -13.84 -8.27 7.03
N VAL A 179 -14.18 -8.91 5.92
CA VAL A 179 -13.91 -10.34 5.71
C VAL A 179 -12.40 -10.62 5.76
N ILE A 180 -11.57 -9.80 5.12
CA ILE A 180 -10.11 -9.94 5.18
C ILE A 180 -9.61 -9.79 6.61
N LEU A 181 -10.09 -8.81 7.38
CA LEU A 181 -9.73 -8.65 8.79
C LEU A 181 -10.13 -9.87 9.64
N LEU A 182 -11.31 -10.44 9.39
CA LEU A 182 -11.77 -11.66 10.08
C LEU A 182 -10.90 -12.87 9.73
N VAL A 183 -10.49 -13.02 8.46
CA VAL A 183 -9.55 -14.07 8.02
C VAL A 183 -8.19 -13.87 8.69
N LEU A 184 -7.62 -12.66 8.67
CA LEU A 184 -6.35 -12.37 9.33
C LEU A 184 -6.42 -12.70 10.83
N ARG A 185 -7.50 -12.31 11.49
CA ARG A 185 -7.74 -12.66 12.90
C ARG A 185 -7.83 -14.18 13.12
N ALA A 186 -8.48 -14.92 12.21
CA ALA A 186 -8.59 -16.37 12.31
C ALA A 186 -7.25 -17.12 12.12
N PHE A 187 -6.26 -16.47 11.47
CA PHE A 187 -4.90 -16.98 11.30
C PHE A 187 -3.90 -16.41 12.33
N ASP A 188 -4.39 -15.78 13.40
CA ASP A 188 -3.61 -15.11 14.44
C ASP A 188 -2.62 -14.08 13.86
N MET A 189 -3.00 -13.42 12.77
CA MET A 189 -2.21 -12.36 12.14
C MET A 189 -2.54 -11.00 12.78
N ARG A 190 -1.56 -10.08 12.76
CA ARG A 190 -1.77 -8.68 13.22
C ARG A 190 -2.87 -8.06 12.37
N ILE A 191 -3.92 -7.58 13.02
CA ILE A 191 -4.93 -6.74 12.39
C ILE A 191 -4.57 -5.27 12.61
N PRO A 192 -4.58 -4.44 11.56
CA PRO A 192 -4.34 -3.02 11.73
C PRO A 192 -5.52 -2.34 12.44
N THR A 193 -5.29 -1.14 12.95
CA THR A 193 -6.35 -0.28 13.47
C THR A 193 -7.41 -0.07 12.39
N PHE A 194 -8.68 -0.17 12.74
CA PHE A 194 -9.76 0.10 11.79
C PHE A 194 -9.82 1.58 11.47
N THR A 195 -9.60 1.90 10.20
CA THR A 195 -9.42 3.25 9.70
C THR A 195 -10.64 3.67 8.86
N PRO A 196 -10.83 4.98 8.63
CA PRO A 196 -12.04 5.43 7.97
C PRO A 196 -12.17 4.84 6.55
N ILE A 197 -13.32 4.25 6.28
CA ILE A 197 -13.69 3.64 5.00
C ILE A 197 -14.46 4.66 4.13
N PRO A 198 -14.39 4.56 2.79
CA PRO A 198 -14.90 5.61 1.91
C PRO A 198 -16.43 5.55 1.67
N ILE A 199 -17.23 5.11 2.65
CA ILE A 199 -18.70 5.09 2.51
C ILE A 199 -19.27 6.50 2.47
N LEU A 200 -18.94 7.37 3.44
CA LEU A 200 -19.46 8.75 3.46
C LEU A 200 -18.98 9.57 2.25
N PRO A 201 -17.69 9.53 1.86
CA PRO A 201 -17.22 10.16 0.63
C PRO A 201 -17.97 9.67 -0.63
N ALA A 202 -18.26 8.37 -0.73
CA ALA A 202 -18.98 7.80 -1.87
C ALA A 202 -20.45 8.24 -1.89
N LEU A 203 -21.11 8.29 -0.72
CA LEU A 203 -22.46 8.81 -0.59
C LEU A 203 -22.55 10.27 -1.03
N ALA A 204 -21.55 11.09 -0.69
CA ALA A 204 -21.49 12.49 -1.11
C ALA A 204 -21.49 12.64 -2.65
N ILE A 205 -20.74 11.78 -3.35
CA ILE A 205 -20.74 11.75 -4.83
C ILE A 205 -22.13 11.40 -5.37
N ASP A 206 -22.76 10.34 -4.85
CA ASP A 206 -24.07 9.92 -5.33
C ASP A 206 -25.16 10.98 -5.04
N LEU A 207 -25.09 11.65 -3.89
CA LEU A 207 -25.99 12.76 -3.55
C LEU A 207 -25.82 13.95 -4.49
N VAL A 208 -24.59 14.33 -4.84
CA VAL A 208 -24.33 15.38 -5.83
C VAL A 208 -24.92 15.01 -7.19
N VAL A 209 -24.71 13.77 -7.64
CA VAL A 209 -25.24 13.29 -8.93
C VAL A 209 -26.77 13.20 -8.92
N ALA A 210 -27.38 12.90 -7.78
CA ALA A 210 -28.84 12.86 -7.62
C ALA A 210 -29.45 14.27 -7.55
N ALA A 211 -28.84 15.17 -6.77
CA ALA A 211 -29.34 16.52 -6.52
C ALA A 211 -29.17 17.44 -7.75
N PHE A 212 -28.10 17.24 -8.51
CA PHE A 212 -27.88 17.92 -9.76
C PHE A 212 -27.99 16.88 -10.89
N PRO A 213 -29.18 16.69 -11.50
CA PRO A 213 -29.32 15.99 -12.76
C PRO A 213 -28.72 16.85 -13.89
N VAL A 214 -27.48 17.27 -13.70
CA VAL A 214 -26.58 17.72 -14.74
C VAL A 214 -26.68 16.65 -15.83
N PRO A 215 -26.88 17.03 -17.11
CA PRO A 215 -26.88 16.07 -18.19
C PRO A 215 -25.69 15.16 -17.98
N ARG A 216 -25.87 13.84 -18.12
CA ARG A 216 -24.78 12.84 -17.92
C ARG A 216 -23.46 13.27 -18.60
N TYR A 217 -23.53 14.13 -19.61
CA TYR A 217 -22.45 14.66 -20.43
C TYR A 217 -21.82 16.00 -19.97
N SER A 218 -22.25 16.67 -18.92
CA SER A 218 -21.61 17.93 -18.51
C SER A 218 -20.42 17.70 -17.57
N ALA A 219 -19.35 18.45 -17.84
CA ALA A 219 -18.09 18.44 -17.10
C ALA A 219 -18.20 19.10 -15.71
N LEU A 220 -19.34 19.70 -15.35
CA LEU A 220 -19.57 20.27 -14.02
C LEU A 220 -19.76 19.19 -12.94
N ALA A 221 -20.33 18.05 -13.30
CA ALA A 221 -20.57 16.94 -12.38
C ALA A 221 -19.29 16.42 -11.68
N PRO A 222 -18.18 16.12 -12.40
CA PRO A 222 -16.93 15.72 -11.73
C PRO A 222 -16.33 16.81 -10.83
N VAL A 223 -16.52 18.10 -11.15
CA VAL A 223 -16.07 19.20 -10.29
C VAL A 223 -16.81 19.17 -8.95
N LEU A 224 -18.15 19.15 -8.99
CA LEU A 224 -18.97 19.09 -7.77
C LEU A 224 -18.72 17.81 -6.97
N ALA A 225 -18.55 16.68 -7.65
CA ALA A 225 -18.23 15.40 -7.01
C ALA A 225 -16.86 15.44 -6.31
N GLY A 226 -15.84 16.03 -6.94
CA GLY A 226 -14.51 16.20 -6.34
C GLY A 226 -14.53 17.07 -5.09
N VAL A 227 -15.23 18.21 -5.14
CA VAL A 227 -15.39 19.13 -3.99
C VAL A 227 -16.17 18.48 -2.85
N ALA A 228 -17.29 17.82 -3.15
CA ALA A 228 -18.09 17.16 -2.13
C ALA A 228 -17.31 16.01 -1.46
N LEU A 229 -16.57 15.23 -2.26
CA LEU A 229 -15.70 14.19 -1.74
C LEU A 229 -14.61 14.76 -0.84
N SER A 230 -13.89 15.81 -1.25
CA SER A 230 -12.78 16.36 -0.45
C SER A 230 -13.26 16.91 0.90
N LEU A 231 -14.42 17.59 0.93
CA LEU A 231 -15.03 18.10 2.17
C LEU A 231 -15.39 16.98 3.15
N VAL A 232 -16.10 15.96 2.67
CA VAL A 232 -16.53 14.83 3.52
C VAL A 232 -15.33 13.99 3.95
N LEU A 233 -14.38 13.76 3.04
CA LEU A 233 -13.13 13.06 3.34
C LEU A 233 -12.35 13.74 4.47
N TYR A 234 -12.08 15.05 4.36
CA TYR A 234 -11.36 15.78 5.40
C TYR A 234 -12.09 15.75 6.74
N THR A 235 -13.41 15.93 6.72
CA THR A 235 -14.21 15.94 7.95
C THR A 235 -14.16 14.56 8.62
N GLN A 236 -14.30 13.49 7.83
CA GLN A 236 -14.21 12.10 8.32
C GLN A 236 -12.83 11.80 8.92
N GLU A 237 -11.75 12.09 8.19
CA GLU A 237 -10.39 11.81 8.64
C GLU A 237 -10.01 12.67 9.85
N ALA A 238 -10.33 13.97 9.84
CA ALA A 238 -10.07 14.85 10.99
C ALA A 238 -10.85 14.41 12.24
N ALA A 239 -12.11 13.97 12.08
CA ALA A 239 -12.88 13.41 13.19
C ALA A 239 -12.24 12.13 13.72
N TRP A 240 -11.75 11.24 12.85
CA TRP A 240 -11.05 10.03 13.30
C TRP A 240 -9.75 10.37 14.03
N MET A 241 -8.97 11.33 13.54
CA MET A 241 -7.75 11.81 14.18
C MET A 241 -8.02 12.42 15.57
N VAL A 242 -9.14 13.12 15.75
CA VAL A 242 -9.55 13.64 17.06
C VAL A 242 -10.02 12.53 18.00
N TRP A 243 -10.94 11.68 17.56
CA TRP A 243 -11.70 10.79 18.45
C TRP A 243 -11.09 9.40 18.61
N ALA A 244 -10.53 8.83 17.54
CA ALA A 244 -9.96 7.48 17.56
C ALA A 244 -8.46 7.50 17.86
N VAL A 245 -7.74 8.52 17.38
CA VAL A 245 -6.29 8.64 17.56
C VAL A 245 -5.92 9.52 18.76
N GLY A 246 -6.73 10.55 19.07
CA GLY A 246 -6.38 11.55 20.09
C GLY A 246 -5.30 12.54 19.65
N ARG A 247 -5.11 12.72 18.34
CA ARG A 247 -4.14 13.64 17.73
C ARG A 247 -4.82 14.51 16.67
N PRO A 248 -5.53 15.58 17.07
CA PRO A 248 -6.17 16.46 16.11
C PRO A 248 -5.15 17.03 15.12
N TRP A 249 -5.53 17.09 13.84
CA TRP A 249 -4.73 17.80 12.85
C TRP A 249 -4.71 19.30 13.13
N ASP A 250 -3.56 19.92 12.91
CA ASP A 250 -3.42 21.37 12.95
C ASP A 250 -4.30 22.03 11.87
N LEU A 251 -5.16 22.94 12.28
CA LEU A 251 -6.12 23.60 11.38
C LEU A 251 -5.44 24.48 10.33
N GLY A 252 -4.28 25.08 10.65
CA GLY A 252 -3.49 25.86 9.70
C GLY A 252 -2.96 24.99 8.56
N ARG A 253 -2.41 23.81 8.90
CA ARG A 253 -1.95 22.82 7.92
C ARG A 253 -3.10 22.25 7.10
N VAL A 254 -4.26 21.98 7.72
CA VAL A 254 -5.46 21.57 6.98
C VAL A 254 -5.90 22.64 5.99
N ALA A 255 -6.00 23.90 6.42
CA ALA A 255 -6.39 25.01 5.56
C ALA A 255 -5.41 25.23 4.39
N ALA A 256 -4.11 25.07 4.63
CA ALA A 256 -3.08 25.18 3.60
C ALA A 256 -3.14 24.04 2.57
N ALA A 257 -3.40 22.80 3.02
CA ALA A 257 -3.44 21.63 2.16
C ALA A 257 -4.76 21.47 1.38
N PHE A 258 -5.87 21.90 1.98
CA PHE A 258 -7.22 21.66 1.47
C PHE A 258 -7.44 22.09 0.00
N PRO A 259 -6.95 23.26 -0.49
CA PRO A 259 -7.10 23.65 -1.89
C PRO A 259 -6.42 22.67 -2.84
N GLY A 260 -5.19 22.24 -2.53
CA GLY A 260 -4.43 21.30 -3.34
C GLY A 260 -5.13 19.94 -3.42
N VAL A 261 -5.55 19.40 -2.28
CA VAL A 261 -6.30 18.13 -2.20
C VAL A 261 -7.61 18.20 -2.96
N THR A 262 -8.33 19.33 -2.87
CA THR A 262 -9.58 19.53 -3.61
C THR A 262 -9.35 19.58 -5.12
N LEU A 263 -8.30 20.26 -5.58
CA LEU A 263 -7.92 20.26 -7.00
C LEU A 263 -7.56 18.84 -7.48
N THR A 264 -6.82 18.08 -6.67
CA THR A 264 -6.53 16.67 -6.95
C THR A 264 -7.82 15.85 -7.05
N ALA A 265 -8.76 16.04 -6.12
CA ALA A 265 -10.03 15.33 -6.12
C ALA A 265 -10.87 15.63 -7.37
N ILE A 266 -10.91 16.90 -7.80
CA ILE A 266 -11.57 17.33 -9.03
C ILE A 266 -10.92 16.69 -10.26
N GLY A 267 -9.58 16.73 -10.35
CA GLY A 267 -8.84 16.12 -11.45
C GLY A 267 -9.08 14.60 -11.53
N SER A 268 -9.02 13.92 -10.39
CA SER A 268 -9.31 12.48 -10.27
C SER A 268 -10.76 12.16 -10.63
N ALA A 269 -11.73 12.95 -10.16
CA ALA A 269 -13.14 12.78 -10.51
C ALA A 269 -13.37 12.94 -12.02
N TRP A 270 -12.66 13.87 -12.67
CA TRP A 270 -12.71 14.05 -14.11
C TRP A 270 -12.12 12.86 -14.86
N VAL A 271 -10.99 12.30 -14.41
CA VAL A 271 -10.45 11.04 -14.95
C VAL A 271 -11.49 9.92 -14.82
N GLY A 272 -12.15 9.79 -13.68
CA GLY A 272 -13.23 8.84 -13.46
C GLY A 272 -14.42 9.05 -14.38
N TRP A 273 -14.77 10.31 -14.67
CA TRP A 273 -15.83 10.65 -15.61
C TRP A 273 -15.49 10.19 -17.04
N VAL A 274 -14.23 10.36 -17.48
CA VAL A 274 -13.75 9.87 -18.78
C VAL A 274 -13.78 8.34 -18.83
N LEU A 275 -13.23 7.67 -17.81
CA LEU A 275 -13.20 6.20 -17.74
C LEU A 275 -14.61 5.60 -17.71
N GLY A 276 -15.51 6.13 -16.89
CA GLY A 276 -16.90 5.70 -16.83
C GLY A 276 -17.66 5.90 -18.15
N ALA A 277 -17.38 6.99 -18.87
CA ALA A 277 -17.93 7.21 -20.21
C ALA A 277 -17.41 6.19 -21.24
N LEU A 278 -16.13 5.80 -21.17
CA LEU A 278 -15.56 4.75 -22.00
C LEU A 278 -16.20 3.38 -21.69
N VAL A 279 -16.32 3.02 -20.42
CA VAL A 279 -16.97 1.76 -19.98
C VAL A 279 -18.42 1.71 -20.47
N ALA A 280 -19.18 2.79 -20.29
CA ALA A 280 -20.56 2.88 -20.78
C ALA A 280 -20.65 2.80 -22.32
N SER A 281 -19.70 3.40 -23.04
CA SER A 281 -19.64 3.34 -24.51
C SER A 281 -19.41 1.92 -25.01
N VAL A 282 -18.45 1.21 -24.38
CA VAL A 282 -18.14 -0.19 -24.66
C VAL A 282 -19.35 -1.08 -24.35
N ALA A 283 -20.01 -0.88 -23.20
CA ALA A 283 -21.22 -1.60 -22.82
C ALA A 283 -22.39 -1.37 -23.80
N ALA A 284 -22.46 -0.19 -24.42
CA ALA A 284 -23.46 0.12 -25.44
C ALA A 284 -23.07 -0.39 -26.84
N GLY A 285 -21.82 -0.83 -27.05
CA GLY A 285 -21.26 -1.13 -28.36
C GLY A 285 -21.15 0.12 -29.25
N ARG A 286 -20.95 1.30 -28.65
CA ARG A 286 -20.84 2.59 -29.36
C ARG A 286 -19.38 3.05 -29.40
N PRO A 287 -18.89 3.58 -30.55
CA PRO A 287 -17.57 4.17 -30.61
C PRO A 287 -17.43 5.36 -29.65
N ALA A 288 -16.30 5.48 -28.96
CA ALA A 288 -16.02 6.58 -28.02
C ALA A 288 -16.19 7.97 -28.66
N GLY A 289 -15.91 8.10 -29.96
CA GLY A 289 -16.11 9.36 -30.68
C GLY A 289 -17.56 9.86 -30.69
N LYS A 290 -18.56 8.98 -30.59
CA LYS A 290 -19.97 9.41 -30.43
C LYS A 290 -20.26 9.97 -29.04
N THR A 291 -19.50 9.55 -28.04
CA THR A 291 -19.66 9.96 -26.63
C THR A 291 -18.97 11.30 -26.37
N PHE A 292 -17.80 11.52 -26.98
CA PHE A 292 -17.01 12.74 -26.85
C PHE A 292 -17.16 13.69 -28.05
N GLY A 293 -18.20 13.52 -28.87
CA GLY A 293 -18.49 14.35 -30.04
C GLY A 293 -17.74 13.97 -31.33
N SER A 294 -16.43 13.71 -31.24
CA SER A 294 -15.63 13.25 -32.40
C SER A 294 -14.53 12.26 -32.01
N ARG A 295 -13.95 11.55 -32.99
CA ARG A 295 -12.79 10.66 -32.75
C ARG A 295 -11.56 11.43 -32.24
N GLN A 296 -11.33 12.64 -32.75
CA GLN A 296 -10.22 13.49 -32.33
C GLN A 296 -10.43 14.00 -30.91
N SER A 297 -11.64 14.47 -30.60
CA SER A 297 -12.04 14.87 -29.25
C SER A 297 -11.86 13.72 -28.26
N ALA A 298 -12.34 12.52 -28.59
CA ALA A 298 -12.15 11.33 -27.75
C ALA A 298 -10.67 11.03 -27.48
N ARG A 299 -9.79 11.11 -28.49
CA ARG A 299 -8.35 10.92 -28.32
C ARG A 299 -7.73 11.99 -27.42
N ALA A 300 -8.09 13.26 -27.63
CA ALA A 300 -7.59 14.37 -26.83
C ALA A 300 -8.04 14.26 -25.36
N THR A 301 -9.32 13.91 -25.11
CA THR A 301 -9.85 13.69 -23.77
C THR A 301 -9.14 12.54 -23.05
N VAL A 302 -8.91 11.41 -23.74
CA VAL A 302 -8.17 10.27 -23.17
C VAL A 302 -6.71 10.65 -22.89
N ALA A 303 -6.05 11.36 -23.81
CA ALA A 303 -4.68 11.82 -23.60
C ALA A 303 -4.57 12.78 -22.40
N ALA A 304 -5.52 13.71 -22.24
CA ALA A 304 -5.59 14.59 -21.08
C ALA A 304 -5.84 13.81 -19.78
N ALA A 305 -6.66 12.76 -19.79
CA ALA A 305 -6.87 11.90 -18.62
C ALA A 305 -5.58 11.15 -18.23
N LEU A 306 -4.85 10.62 -19.22
CA LEU A 306 -3.55 9.98 -18.98
C LEU A 306 -2.50 10.97 -18.46
N ALA A 307 -2.48 12.20 -18.98
CA ALA A 307 -1.60 13.26 -18.50
C ALA A 307 -1.90 13.64 -17.04
N LEU A 308 -3.18 13.74 -16.66
CA LEU A 308 -3.59 13.99 -15.27
C LEU A 308 -3.19 12.84 -14.34
N VAL A 309 -3.35 11.58 -14.78
CA VAL A 309 -2.88 10.42 -14.03
C VAL A 309 -1.37 10.49 -13.83
N ALA A 310 -0.60 10.74 -14.88
CA ALA A 310 0.85 10.86 -14.80
C ALA A 310 1.29 12.02 -13.89
N LEU A 311 0.63 13.18 -13.99
CA LEU A 311 0.90 14.34 -13.14
C LEU A 311 0.58 14.06 -11.67
N GLY A 312 -0.55 13.41 -11.40
CA GLY A 312 -0.96 13.04 -10.05
C GLY A 312 -0.01 12.02 -9.41
N LEU A 313 0.40 11.00 -10.16
CA LEU A 313 1.41 10.02 -9.71
C LEU A 313 2.78 10.67 -9.49
N ALA A 314 3.20 11.59 -10.36
CA ALA A 314 4.44 12.35 -10.17
C ALA A 314 4.36 13.26 -8.93
N ALA A 315 3.22 13.89 -8.67
CA ALA A 315 3.00 14.70 -7.47
C ALA A 315 2.92 13.88 -6.17
N ALA A 316 2.60 12.59 -6.27
CA ALA A 316 2.66 11.66 -5.14
C ALA A 316 4.09 11.24 -4.79
N TYR A 317 5.06 11.44 -5.69
CA TYR A 317 6.45 11.14 -5.41
C TYR A 317 7.05 12.19 -4.47
N ARG A 318 7.18 11.83 -3.20
CA ARG A 318 7.87 12.61 -2.16
C ARG A 318 9.09 11.84 -1.68
N PRO A 319 10.26 12.03 -2.31
CA PRO A 319 11.47 11.34 -1.85
C PRO A 319 11.81 11.84 -0.45
N SER A 320 12.08 10.90 0.47
CA SER A 320 12.53 11.25 1.81
C SER A 320 13.82 12.06 1.74
N GLY A 321 13.93 13.06 2.61
CA GLY A 321 15.18 13.78 2.84
C GLY A 321 16.32 12.83 3.25
N ALA A 322 17.56 13.30 3.10
CA ALA A 322 18.74 12.62 3.59
C ALA A 322 19.62 13.60 4.36
N GLU A 323 19.70 13.39 5.67
CA GLU A 323 20.61 14.09 6.56
C GLU A 323 21.92 13.30 6.71
N PRO A 324 23.03 13.97 7.10
CA PRO A 324 24.27 13.30 7.44
C PRO A 324 24.07 12.27 8.58
N PRO A 325 24.94 11.24 8.66
CA PRO A 325 24.91 10.28 9.75
C PRO A 325 24.93 10.96 11.12
N ALA A 326 23.99 10.57 11.98
CA ALA A 326 23.75 11.23 13.26
C ALA A 326 24.70 10.69 14.35
N SER A 327 25.11 11.52 15.29
CA SER A 327 25.77 11.02 16.50
C SER A 327 24.79 10.24 17.38
N VAL A 328 25.29 9.36 18.24
CA VAL A 328 24.48 8.61 19.22
C VAL A 328 23.68 9.56 20.11
N ALA A 329 24.26 10.72 20.46
CA ALA A 329 23.57 11.75 21.23
C ALA A 329 22.39 12.38 20.45
N ALA A 330 22.56 12.63 19.15
CA ALA A 330 21.51 13.22 18.31
C ALA A 330 20.33 12.27 18.05
N LEU A 331 20.57 10.95 18.05
CA LEU A 331 19.53 9.93 17.88
C LEU A 331 18.63 9.74 19.11
N GLY A 332 18.99 10.34 20.26
CA GLY A 332 18.16 10.31 21.46
C GLY A 332 17.84 8.89 21.91
N LEU A 333 18.87 8.06 22.11
CA LEU A 333 18.66 6.67 22.50
C LEU A 333 17.99 6.57 23.88
N ALA A 334 16.93 5.77 23.99
CA ALA A 334 16.16 5.57 25.21
C ALA A 334 15.91 4.07 25.48
N PRO A 335 15.78 3.68 26.76
CA PRO A 335 15.42 2.33 27.13
C PRO A 335 13.93 2.08 26.88
N ASP A 336 13.61 1.15 25.98
CA ASP A 336 12.23 0.71 25.75
C ASP A 336 12.19 -0.78 25.34
N ILE A 337 11.28 -1.52 25.98
CA ILE A 337 10.99 -2.93 25.70
C ILE A 337 9.53 -3.16 25.27
N GLY A 338 8.75 -2.08 25.16
CA GLY A 338 7.34 -2.08 24.74
C GLY A 338 7.15 -2.14 23.23
N PHE A 339 8.21 -1.91 22.43
CA PHE A 339 8.15 -2.00 20.97
C PHE A 339 7.67 -3.38 20.48
N ASP A 340 7.00 -3.37 19.32
CA ASP A 340 6.71 -4.58 18.58
C ASP A 340 8.00 -5.05 17.93
N TYR A 341 8.43 -6.25 18.30
CA TYR A 341 9.71 -6.79 17.89
C TYR A 341 9.84 -6.97 16.37
N ARG A 342 8.73 -7.02 15.64
CA ARG A 342 8.70 -7.10 14.18
C ARG A 342 9.12 -5.81 13.48
N ASP A 343 9.17 -4.72 14.23
CA ASP A 343 9.51 -3.37 13.76
C ASP A 343 10.98 -3.03 14.10
N ALA A 344 11.73 -3.98 14.69
CA ALA A 344 13.12 -3.77 15.07
C ALA A 344 14.09 -3.96 13.91
N VAL A 345 15.09 -3.08 13.83
CA VAL A 345 16.16 -3.07 12.81
C VAL A 345 17.09 -4.28 12.93
N PHE A 346 17.08 -4.98 14.05
CA PHE A 346 17.95 -6.13 14.25
C PHE A 346 17.17 -7.37 14.67
N TRP A 347 16.53 -8.03 13.71
CA TRP A 347 15.87 -9.32 13.94
C TRP A 347 16.67 -10.44 13.27
N GLU A 348 17.19 -11.38 14.05
CA GLU A 348 18.06 -12.47 13.57
C GLU A 348 17.49 -13.26 12.38
N ALA A 349 16.16 -13.42 12.30
CA ALA A 349 15.50 -14.10 11.17
C ALA A 349 15.32 -13.24 9.90
N LEU A 350 15.86 -12.02 9.85
CA LEU A 350 15.85 -11.13 8.68
C LEU A 350 17.22 -10.98 8.03
N LEU A 351 18.26 -11.54 8.64
CA LEU A 351 19.63 -11.48 8.15
C LEU A 351 19.96 -12.79 7.42
N PRO A 352 20.96 -12.80 6.52
CA PRO A 352 21.43 -14.04 5.92
C PRO A 352 21.66 -15.08 7.01
N ASP A 353 21.24 -16.33 6.78
CA ASP A 353 21.27 -17.43 7.76
C ASP A 353 22.63 -17.63 8.48
N GLY A 354 23.70 -16.97 7.98
CA GLY A 354 25.07 -17.09 8.41
C GLY A 354 25.69 -15.89 9.17
N TRP A 355 25.01 -14.86 9.69
CA TRP A 355 25.76 -13.86 10.51
C TRP A 355 26.28 -14.44 11.85
N ARG A 356 25.72 -15.59 12.26
CA ARG A 356 26.32 -16.47 13.29
C ARG A 356 27.65 -17.07 12.85
N GLU A 357 27.93 -17.16 11.57
CA GLU A 357 29.22 -17.63 11.07
C GLU A 357 30.29 -16.53 11.28
N PRO A 358 31.50 -16.90 11.71
CA PRO A 358 32.60 -15.96 11.84
C PRO A 358 32.83 -15.21 10.53
N GLY A 359 33.01 -13.88 10.60
CA GLY A 359 33.19 -13.05 9.42
C GLY A 359 32.51 -11.69 9.50
N ALA A 360 32.67 -10.92 8.42
CA ALA A 360 32.02 -9.63 8.22
C ALA A 360 30.84 -9.79 7.25
N HIS A 361 29.68 -9.39 7.72
CA HIS A 361 28.42 -9.48 6.99
C HIS A 361 27.87 -8.08 6.75
N HIS A 362 27.11 -7.92 5.68
CA HIS A 362 26.47 -6.66 5.34
C HIS A 362 24.98 -6.89 5.11
N ALA A 363 24.17 -5.97 5.59
CA ALA A 363 22.74 -5.94 5.30
C ALA A 363 22.30 -4.51 5.06
N TYR A 364 21.23 -4.35 4.29
CA TYR A 364 20.51 -3.09 4.18
C TYR A 364 19.14 -3.26 4.84
N GLN A 365 18.67 -2.21 5.51
CA GLN A 365 17.34 -2.17 6.09
C GLN A 365 16.75 -0.77 5.96
N GLU A 366 15.44 -0.69 6.06
CA GLU A 366 14.74 0.58 6.09
C GLU A 366 14.02 0.73 7.44
N ALA A 367 13.78 1.97 7.86
CA ALA A 367 12.88 2.32 8.94
C ALA A 367 12.09 3.58 8.57
N ILE A 368 10.94 3.82 9.18
CA ILE A 368 10.12 5.02 8.97
C ILE A 368 10.06 5.81 10.28
N ILE A 369 10.05 7.13 10.17
CA ILE A 369 9.79 8.02 11.30
C ILE A 369 8.27 8.02 11.56
N ASP A 370 7.85 7.16 12.46
CA ASP A 370 6.45 6.92 12.83
C ASP A 370 6.12 7.46 14.23
N GLY A 371 7.07 8.18 14.86
CA GLY A 371 6.91 8.75 16.20
C GLY A 371 6.88 7.75 17.35
N HIS A 372 6.94 6.44 17.09
CA HIS A 372 7.14 5.40 18.10
C HIS A 372 8.62 5.13 18.39
N GLY A 373 9.51 5.67 17.55
CA GLY A 373 10.96 5.48 17.66
C GLY A 373 11.41 4.19 17.00
N ILE A 374 12.69 4.11 16.63
CA ILE A 374 13.22 2.98 15.87
C ILE A 374 13.96 2.03 16.83
N PRO A 375 13.57 0.76 16.97
CA PRO A 375 14.30 -0.19 17.82
C PRO A 375 15.61 -0.61 17.15
N LEU A 376 16.73 -0.27 17.77
CA LEU A 376 18.09 -0.49 17.28
C LEU A 376 18.88 -1.53 18.10
N GLY A 377 18.32 -2.01 19.19
CA GLY A 377 19.05 -2.89 20.10
C GLY A 377 19.33 -4.27 19.50
N PRO A 378 20.49 -4.88 19.83
CA PRO A 378 20.78 -6.24 19.39
C PRO A 378 19.82 -7.25 19.99
N ALA A 379 19.67 -8.36 19.28
CA ALA A 379 18.85 -9.48 19.66
C ALA A 379 19.53 -10.80 19.33
N TRP A 380 19.27 -11.82 20.14
CA TRP A 380 19.84 -13.14 19.90
C TRP A 380 18.81 -14.21 20.22
N CYS A 381 18.60 -15.13 19.29
CA CYS A 381 17.63 -16.21 19.41
C CYS A 381 18.32 -17.56 19.53
N ALA A 382 17.61 -18.54 20.09
CA ALA A 382 17.95 -19.94 20.00
C ALA A 382 16.67 -20.76 19.91
N ARG A 383 16.79 -22.05 19.57
CA ARG A 383 15.65 -22.95 19.43
C ARG A 383 14.82 -23.07 20.72
N ASP A 384 15.46 -22.97 21.87
CA ASP A 384 14.84 -23.10 23.19
C ASP A 384 15.54 -22.21 24.24
N GLU A 385 14.93 -22.14 25.43
CA GLU A 385 15.42 -21.32 26.54
C GLU A 385 16.81 -21.76 27.05
N PRO A 386 17.10 -23.07 27.23
CA PRO A 386 18.43 -23.51 27.65
C PRO A 386 19.51 -23.23 26.61
N GLY A 387 19.19 -23.38 25.32
CA GLY A 387 20.09 -23.03 24.21
C GLY A 387 20.42 -21.56 24.22
N LEU A 388 19.41 -20.70 24.37
CA LEU A 388 19.59 -19.25 24.45
C LEU A 388 20.48 -18.88 25.64
N ALA A 389 20.23 -19.46 26.81
CA ALA A 389 21.04 -19.19 28.01
C ALA A 389 22.51 -19.61 27.82
N ARG A 390 22.78 -20.75 27.19
CA ARG A 390 24.15 -21.19 26.87
C ARG A 390 24.85 -20.24 25.90
N GLU A 391 24.18 -19.87 24.82
CA GLU A 391 24.76 -18.97 23.82
C GLU A 391 25.05 -17.59 24.40
N LEU A 392 24.12 -17.02 25.19
CA LEU A 392 24.31 -15.73 25.83
C LEU A 392 25.39 -15.74 26.93
N ALA A 393 25.66 -16.88 27.57
CA ALA A 393 26.70 -16.99 28.59
C ALA A 393 28.12 -16.86 28.00
N THR A 394 28.29 -17.23 26.73
CA THR A 394 29.58 -17.23 26.03
C THR A 394 29.67 -16.19 24.93
N THR A 395 28.67 -15.30 24.79
CA THR A 395 28.60 -14.31 23.72
C THR A 395 28.52 -12.90 24.29
N ARG A 396 29.41 -12.01 23.82
CA ARG A 396 29.39 -10.59 24.16
C ARG A 396 28.96 -9.78 22.95
N PHE A 397 27.99 -8.88 23.16
CA PHE A 397 27.45 -8.01 22.13
C PHE A 397 28.00 -6.59 22.26
N ALA A 398 28.36 -6.01 21.12
CA ALA A 398 28.56 -4.58 21.01
C ALA A 398 27.72 -4.01 19.87
N LEU A 399 27.35 -2.74 20.02
CA LEU A 399 26.69 -1.94 19.01
C LEU A 399 27.49 -0.65 18.86
N SER A 400 27.84 -0.29 17.64
CA SER A 400 28.22 1.08 17.30
C SER A 400 27.30 1.64 16.22
N ILE A 401 27.00 2.93 16.32
CA ILE A 401 26.19 3.65 15.35
C ILE A 401 27.07 4.74 14.77
N ASN A 402 27.27 4.72 13.44
CA ASN A 402 28.14 5.65 12.71
C ASN A 402 29.56 5.75 13.30
N GLY A 403 30.08 4.63 13.80
CA GLY A 403 31.40 4.54 14.46
C GLY A 403 31.42 4.92 15.94
N GLU A 404 30.33 5.43 16.52
CA GLU A 404 30.24 5.75 17.95
C GLU A 404 29.71 4.54 18.74
N PRO A 405 30.40 4.09 19.81
CA PRO A 405 29.96 2.94 20.59
C PRO A 405 28.73 3.27 21.46
N VAL A 406 27.80 2.33 21.54
CA VAL A 406 26.61 2.42 22.40
C VAL A 406 26.82 1.58 23.67
N ALA A 407 26.71 2.21 24.83
CA ALA A 407 26.84 1.53 26.12
C ALA A 407 25.59 0.69 26.46
N LEU A 408 25.56 -0.56 26.00
CA LEU A 408 24.40 -1.46 26.14
C LEU A 408 24.06 -1.85 27.58
N ALA A 409 25.00 -1.73 28.52
CA ALA A 409 24.81 -2.17 29.91
C ALA A 409 23.68 -1.44 30.65
N GLY A 410 23.34 -0.21 30.23
CA GLY A 410 22.27 0.58 30.83
C GLY A 410 20.86 0.26 30.31
N TYR A 411 20.75 -0.62 29.32
CA TYR A 411 19.47 -0.89 28.64
C TYR A 411 18.82 -2.18 29.15
N PRO A 412 17.49 -2.18 29.35
CA PRO A 412 16.75 -3.35 29.79
C PRO A 412 16.83 -4.48 28.75
N ARG A 413 16.71 -5.72 29.23
CA ARG A 413 16.64 -6.92 28.39
C ARG A 413 15.28 -7.58 28.52
N THR A 414 14.75 -8.09 27.41
CA THR A 414 13.47 -8.82 27.42
C THR A 414 13.58 -10.11 26.60
N ARG A 415 13.03 -11.21 27.12
CA ARG A 415 12.98 -12.49 26.42
C ARG A 415 11.59 -12.72 25.84
N ARG A 416 11.53 -13.15 24.59
CA ARG A 416 10.28 -13.35 23.84
C ARG A 416 10.28 -14.71 23.15
N ARG A 417 9.11 -15.35 23.12
CA ARG A 417 8.87 -16.58 22.34
C ARG A 417 8.39 -16.22 20.95
N MET A 418 8.97 -16.84 19.94
CA MET A 418 8.61 -16.66 18.55
C MET A 418 7.57 -17.66 18.09
N ARG A 419 6.98 -17.37 16.93
CA ARG A 419 5.94 -18.19 16.31
C ARG A 419 6.46 -19.58 15.93
N ASP A 420 7.71 -19.66 15.49
CA ASP A 420 8.41 -20.91 15.19
C ASP A 420 8.85 -21.70 16.44
N GLY A 421 8.58 -21.16 17.63
CA GLY A 421 8.94 -21.75 18.92
C GLY A 421 10.28 -21.29 19.48
N SER A 422 11.11 -20.58 18.71
CA SER A 422 12.40 -20.06 19.16
C SER A 422 12.25 -19.04 20.30
N ARG A 423 13.33 -18.85 21.08
CA ARG A 423 13.42 -17.90 22.18
C ARG A 423 14.45 -16.85 21.83
N CYS A 424 14.09 -15.58 21.93
CA CYS A 424 14.98 -14.46 21.64
C CYS A 424 15.12 -13.53 22.84
N GLU A 425 16.34 -13.08 23.15
CA GLU A 425 16.61 -11.99 24.08
C GLU A 425 16.91 -10.71 23.30
N TRP A 426 16.28 -9.61 23.71
CA TRP A 426 16.35 -8.29 23.10
C TRP A 426 16.93 -7.29 24.08
N VAL A 427 17.85 -6.44 23.61
CA VAL A 427 18.26 -5.25 24.34
C VAL A 427 17.36 -4.09 23.91
N GLY A 428 16.70 -3.44 24.87
CA GLY A 428 15.70 -2.41 24.60
C GLY A 428 16.29 -1.05 24.27
N VAL A 429 17.04 -0.93 23.16
CA VAL A 429 17.57 0.35 22.67
C VAL A 429 16.66 0.89 21.57
N VAL A 430 16.07 2.07 21.78
CA VAL A 430 15.22 2.74 20.78
C VAL A 430 15.76 4.13 20.50
N ALA A 431 15.91 4.48 19.21
CA ALA A 431 16.18 5.86 18.80
C ALA A 431 14.87 6.65 18.79
N THR A 432 14.77 7.67 19.66
CA THR A 432 13.55 8.47 19.81
C THR A 432 13.53 9.70 18.91
N THR A 433 14.70 10.12 18.41
CA THR A 433 14.84 11.22 17.45
C THR A 433 15.56 10.74 16.19
N PRO A 434 14.97 9.76 15.46
CA PRO A 434 15.58 9.27 14.23
C PRO A 434 15.62 10.37 13.16
N LEU A 435 16.77 10.52 12.50
CA LEU A 435 16.96 11.48 11.41
C LEU A 435 16.86 10.77 10.06
N PRO A 436 16.15 11.35 9.07
CA PRO A 436 16.00 10.75 7.77
C PRO A 436 17.36 10.70 7.06
N GLY A 437 17.65 9.61 6.35
CA GLY A 437 18.96 9.38 5.75
C GLY A 437 19.57 8.04 6.15
N PHE A 438 20.88 7.91 5.99
CA PHE A 438 21.59 6.66 6.24
C PHE A 438 22.27 6.66 7.60
N GLN A 439 22.03 5.61 8.36
CA GLN A 439 22.73 5.28 9.59
C GLN A 439 23.46 3.95 9.40
N GLU A 440 24.72 3.88 9.77
CA GLU A 440 25.48 2.63 9.82
C GLU A 440 25.38 2.04 11.23
N LEU A 441 24.78 0.87 11.36
CA LEU A 441 24.72 0.14 12.62
C LEU A 441 25.63 -1.07 12.52
N ARG A 442 26.68 -1.10 13.33
CA ARG A 442 27.61 -2.21 13.39
C ARG A 442 27.36 -3.00 14.66
N TYR A 443 26.87 -4.23 14.49
CA TYR A 443 26.68 -5.19 15.55
C TYR A 443 27.86 -6.16 15.55
N THR A 444 28.47 -6.39 16.71
CA THR A 444 29.55 -7.37 16.87
C THR A 444 29.17 -8.39 17.93
N ALA A 445 29.46 -9.66 17.64
CA ALA A 445 29.31 -10.76 18.56
C ALA A 445 30.67 -11.46 18.73
N GLU A 446 31.24 -11.33 19.93
CA GLU A 446 32.45 -12.04 20.33
C GLU A 446 32.06 -13.30 21.11
N ARG A 447 32.67 -14.43 20.75
CA ARG A 447 32.42 -15.72 21.38
C ARG A 447 33.72 -16.30 21.90
N ASP A 448 33.68 -16.87 23.10
CA ASP A 448 34.91 -17.32 23.79
C ASP A 448 35.76 -18.31 22.96
N SER A 449 35.14 -19.09 22.07
CA SER A 449 35.79 -20.15 21.31
C SER A 449 35.68 -20.02 19.78
N LEU A 450 35.21 -18.88 19.26
CA LEU A 450 35.04 -18.67 17.81
C LEU A 450 35.57 -17.30 17.41
N PRO A 451 36.08 -17.12 16.17
CA PRO A 451 36.42 -15.80 15.69
C PRO A 451 35.19 -14.88 15.74
N PRO A 452 35.38 -13.57 15.96
CA PRO A 452 34.29 -12.63 16.09
C PRO A 452 33.45 -12.62 14.81
N SER A 453 32.13 -12.49 14.97
CA SER A 453 31.26 -12.14 13.85
C SER A 453 30.83 -10.69 13.98
N SER A 454 30.74 -10.02 12.84
CA SER A 454 30.22 -8.65 12.78
C SER A 454 29.26 -8.52 11.63
N ILE A 455 28.18 -7.78 11.84
CA ILE A 455 27.29 -7.37 10.78
C ILE A 455 27.15 -5.85 10.78
N THR A 456 27.38 -5.27 9.61
CA THR A 456 27.11 -3.86 9.35
C THR A 456 25.76 -3.77 8.64
N VAL A 457 24.79 -3.16 9.31
CA VAL A 457 23.47 -2.84 8.77
C VAL A 457 23.48 -1.40 8.31
N GLN A 458 23.34 -1.19 7.01
CA GLN A 458 23.04 0.12 6.44
C GLN A 458 21.54 0.38 6.60
N LEU A 459 21.16 1.19 7.59
CA LEU A 459 19.78 1.55 7.86
C LEU A 459 19.42 2.85 7.12
N ARG A 460 18.43 2.79 6.23
CA ARG A 460 17.81 3.97 5.63
C ARG A 460 16.57 4.36 6.43
N VAL A 461 16.65 5.47 7.14
CA VAL A 461 15.50 6.09 7.80
C VAL A 461 14.77 6.97 6.79
N LYS A 462 13.46 6.76 6.65
CA LYS A 462 12.56 7.48 5.75
C LYS A 462 11.59 8.36 6.53
N GLU A 463 11.28 9.50 5.95
CA GLU A 463 10.11 10.27 6.35
C GLU A 463 8.83 9.51 5.98
N PRO A 464 7.74 9.69 6.73
CA PRO A 464 6.46 9.02 6.50
C PRO A 464 5.76 9.41 5.19
#